data_AF-Q2YHQ1-F1
#
_entry.id   AF-Q2YHQ1-F1
#
_cell.length_a   1.000
_cell.length_b   1.000
_cell.length_c   1.000
_cell.angle_alpha   90.00
_cell.angle_beta   90.00
_cell.angle_gamma   90.00
#
_symmetry.space_group_name_H-M   'P 1'
#
loop_
_entity.id
_entity.type
_entity.pdbx_description
1 polymer ?
#
loop_
_entity_poly.entity_id
_entity_poly.type
_entity_poly.pdbx_seq_one_letter_code
_entity_poly.pdbx_strand_id
1 'polypeptide(L)'
;PNQDIQLMPPLINLLMSIEPDMIYAGHDNTKPDTSSSLLTCLNQLAERQLLSVVKWSKSLPGFRKLHIDDQITLIQYSWMSLMVFGLGWRSYKHVSGQMLYFAPDLVLNEQRMKESSLYSLCLTMWQIPQEFVKLQVSQEEFLCMKVLLLLNTIPLEGLRSQNQFEEMRSNYIRELIKAIGLRQKGVVSSSQRFYQLTKFLDTLHDLVKQLHLYCLNTFIQSRALSVEFPEMMTEVIAAQLPKILAGMVKPLLFHKK
;
A
#
# COMPACT_ATOMS: atom_id res chain seq x y z
N PRO A 1 1.23 -36.12 21.04
CA PRO A 1 1.44 -34.69 21.35
C PRO A 1 2.83 -34.24 20.87
N ASN A 2 2.98 -34.02 19.57
CA ASN A 2 4.10 -33.27 19.00
C ASN A 2 3.47 -32.04 18.37
N GLN A 3 3.46 -30.93 19.10
CA GLN A 3 3.29 -29.63 18.48
C GLN A 3 4.62 -29.34 17.78
N ASP A 4 4.68 -29.62 16.48
CA ASP A 4 5.75 -29.07 15.65
C ASP A 4 5.74 -27.55 15.86
N ILE A 5 6.74 -27.04 16.59
CA ILE A 5 6.93 -25.61 16.78
C ILE A 5 7.28 -25.08 15.38
N GLN A 6 6.26 -24.57 14.69
CA GLN A 6 6.42 -24.01 13.37
C GLN A 6 7.20 -22.70 13.51
N LEU A 7 8.53 -22.81 13.45
CA LEU A 7 9.45 -21.69 13.53
C LEU A 7 9.12 -20.71 12.40
N MET A 8 8.78 -19.49 12.79
CA MET A 8 8.52 -18.40 11.86
C MET A 8 9.74 -18.18 10.94
N PRO A 9 9.56 -18.11 9.60
CA PRO A 9 10.66 -17.86 8.69
C PRO A 9 11.45 -16.60 9.07
N PRO A 10 12.80 -16.64 9.04
CA PRO A 10 13.63 -15.52 9.52
C PRO A 10 13.32 -14.18 8.85
N LEU A 11 13.01 -14.19 7.54
CA LEU A 11 12.65 -12.97 6.82
C LEU A 11 11.32 -12.41 7.31
N ILE A 12 10.33 -13.25 7.60
CA ILE A 12 9.02 -12.77 8.08
C ILE A 12 9.16 -12.13 9.47
N ASN A 13 9.96 -12.72 10.36
CA ASN A 13 10.30 -12.10 11.65
C ASN A 13 10.98 -10.74 11.46
N LEU A 14 11.89 -10.62 10.49
CA LEU A 14 12.49 -9.34 10.15
C LEU A 14 11.45 -8.35 9.62
N LEU A 15 10.56 -8.77 8.71
CA LEU A 15 9.50 -7.91 8.18
C LEU A 15 8.57 -7.40 9.29
N MET A 16 8.28 -8.24 10.29
CA MET A 16 7.52 -7.83 11.47
C MET A 16 8.28 -6.79 12.31
N SER A 17 9.59 -6.97 12.52
CA SER A 17 10.38 -6.09 13.40
C SER A 17 10.68 -4.72 12.78
N ILE A 18 10.65 -4.61 11.44
CA ILE A 18 10.87 -3.35 10.73
C ILE A 18 9.56 -2.66 10.32
N GLU A 19 8.39 -3.27 10.59
CA GLU A 19 7.10 -2.69 10.23
C GLU A 19 6.94 -1.32 10.90
N PRO A 20 6.56 -0.26 10.15
CA PRO A 20 6.38 1.06 10.74
C PRO A 20 5.35 1.07 11.86
N ASP A 21 5.68 1.81 12.93
CA ASP A 21 4.73 2.11 14.00
C ASP A 21 3.52 2.89 13.47
N MET A 22 2.43 2.82 14.23
CA MET A 22 1.21 3.54 13.90
C MET A 22 1.41 5.06 14.05
N ILE A 23 1.02 5.81 13.03
CA ILE A 23 1.14 7.27 12.98
C ILE A 23 -0.23 7.91 13.16
N TYR A 24 -0.29 8.95 13.99
CA TYR A 24 -1.48 9.76 14.21
C TYR A 24 -1.67 10.80 13.10
N ALA A 25 -2.91 11.10 12.74
CA ALA A 25 -3.27 12.10 11.75
C ALA A 25 -3.12 13.53 12.27
N GLY A 26 -3.10 13.76 13.59
CA GLY A 26 -3.21 15.08 14.17
C GLY A 26 -4.59 15.69 13.89
N HIS A 27 -5.62 14.85 13.82
CA HIS A 27 -6.96 15.27 13.45
C HIS A 27 -7.68 15.94 14.62
N ASP A 28 -8.12 17.18 14.41
CA ASP A 28 -8.82 17.97 15.41
C ASP A 28 -10.33 17.68 15.38
N ASN A 29 -10.75 16.68 16.17
CA ASN A 29 -12.16 16.27 16.28
C ASN A 29 -13.07 17.35 16.90
N THR A 30 -12.55 18.51 17.31
CA THR A 30 -13.37 19.62 17.85
C THR A 30 -13.93 20.54 16.77
N LYS A 31 -13.44 20.42 15.53
CA LYS A 31 -13.86 21.24 14.39
C LYS A 31 -14.77 20.45 13.45
N PRO A 32 -15.71 21.12 12.76
CA PRO A 32 -16.49 20.46 11.72
C PRO A 32 -15.57 20.03 10.57
N ASP A 33 -15.77 18.79 10.10
CA ASP A 33 -15.07 18.25 8.94
C ASP A 33 -15.57 18.93 7.67
N THR A 34 -14.84 19.93 7.20
CA THR A 34 -14.99 20.37 5.81
C THR A 34 -14.21 19.42 4.91
N SER A 35 -14.61 19.39 3.64
CA SER A 35 -13.91 18.59 2.63
C SER A 35 -12.43 18.97 2.52
N SER A 36 -12.12 20.25 2.62
CA SER A 36 -10.77 20.79 2.53
C SER A 36 -9.91 20.46 3.74
N SER A 37 -10.47 20.55 4.96
CA SER A 37 -9.72 20.24 6.19
C SER A 37 -9.42 18.74 6.28
N LEU A 38 -10.38 17.88 5.92
CA LEU A 38 -10.18 16.44 5.89
C LEU A 38 -9.11 16.03 4.87
N LEU A 39 -9.18 16.54 3.64
CA LEU A 39 -8.17 16.25 2.61
C LEU A 39 -6.78 16.74 3.01
N THR A 40 -6.69 17.94 3.59
CA THR A 40 -5.42 18.48 4.11
C THR A 40 -4.84 17.59 5.21
N CYS A 41 -5.67 17.16 6.16
CA CYS A 41 -5.28 16.24 7.22
C CYS A 41 -4.80 14.89 6.66
N LEU A 42 -5.50 14.34 5.67
CA LEU A 42 -5.10 13.11 4.97
C LEU A 42 -3.77 13.27 4.23
N ASN A 43 -3.52 14.41 3.57
CA ASN A 43 -2.26 14.69 2.88
C ASN A 43 -1.09 14.80 3.88
N GLN A 44 -1.30 15.46 5.03
CA GLN A 44 -0.31 15.54 6.11
C GLN A 44 -0.03 14.18 6.76
N LEU A 45 -1.04 13.32 6.89
CA LEU A 45 -0.86 11.93 7.32
C LEU A 45 -0.06 11.13 6.27
N ALA A 46 -0.39 11.28 4.99
CA ALA A 46 0.27 10.57 3.90
C ALA A 46 1.76 10.91 3.81
N GLU A 47 2.16 12.18 4.00
CA GLU A 47 3.57 12.55 4.05
C GLU A 47 4.33 11.86 5.19
N ARG A 48 3.78 11.91 6.42
CA ARG A 48 4.42 11.24 7.57
C ARG A 48 4.53 9.72 7.36
N GLN A 49 3.51 9.11 6.78
CA GLN A 49 3.55 7.70 6.42
C GLN A 49 4.58 7.44 5.31
N LEU A 50 4.73 8.33 4.33
CA LEU A 50 5.70 8.20 3.26
C LEU A 50 7.14 8.29 3.77
N LEU A 51 7.44 9.17 4.74
CA LEU A 51 8.72 9.21 5.43
C LEU A 51 9.03 7.87 6.12
N SER A 52 8.04 7.28 6.79
CA SER A 52 8.17 5.95 7.38
C SER A 52 8.36 4.86 6.33
N VAL A 53 7.72 4.95 5.17
CA VAL A 53 7.95 4.03 4.03
C VAL A 53 9.39 4.14 3.51
N VAL A 54 9.95 5.35 3.41
CA VAL A 54 11.36 5.56 3.02
C VAL A 54 12.31 4.91 4.04
N LYS A 55 12.04 5.04 5.34
CA LYS A 55 12.85 4.39 6.38
C LYS A 55 12.70 2.86 6.31
N TRP A 56 11.48 2.37 6.15
CA TRP A 56 11.17 0.95 6.04
C TRP A 56 11.81 0.29 4.82
N SER A 57 11.73 0.91 3.65
CA SER A 57 12.27 0.37 2.41
C SER A 57 13.79 0.18 2.50
N LYS A 58 14.49 1.13 3.14
CA LYS A 58 15.93 1.03 3.42
C LYS A 58 16.28 -0.14 4.36
N SER A 59 15.34 -0.67 5.13
CA SER A 59 15.56 -1.82 6.02
C SER A 59 15.21 -3.16 5.36
N LEU A 60 14.61 -3.15 4.16
CA LEU A 60 14.28 -4.37 3.43
C LEU A 60 15.55 -5.04 2.86
N PRO A 61 15.74 -6.35 3.10
CA PRO A 61 16.80 -7.10 2.45
C PRO A 61 16.75 -7.01 0.92
N GLY A 62 17.87 -6.64 0.32
CA GLY A 62 18.02 -6.47 -1.13
C GLY A 62 17.74 -5.06 -1.63
N PHE A 63 16.94 -4.24 -0.93
CA PHE A 63 16.54 -2.92 -1.46
C PHE A 63 17.71 -1.95 -1.63
N ARG A 64 18.65 -1.93 -0.66
CA ARG A 64 19.87 -1.12 -0.74
C ARG A 64 20.86 -1.56 -1.83
N LYS A 65 20.68 -2.76 -2.42
CA LYS A 65 21.51 -3.23 -3.52
C LYS A 65 21.07 -2.64 -4.87
N LEU A 66 19.87 -2.07 -4.94
CA LEU A 66 19.38 -1.38 -6.13
C LEU A 66 20.10 -0.04 -6.30
N HIS A 67 20.18 0.44 -7.53
CA HIS A 67 20.66 1.80 -7.81
C HIS A 67 19.80 2.82 -7.04
N ILE A 68 20.41 3.89 -6.53
CA ILE A 68 19.69 4.88 -5.69
C ILE A 68 18.48 5.49 -6.42
N ASP A 69 18.64 5.84 -7.71
CA ASP A 69 17.53 6.33 -8.54
C ASP A 69 16.41 5.30 -8.70
N ASP A 70 16.72 4.00 -8.76
CA ASP A 70 15.71 2.94 -8.83
C ASP A 70 14.98 2.80 -7.48
N GLN A 71 15.69 2.92 -6.35
CA GLN A 71 15.08 2.93 -5.02
C GLN A 71 14.07 4.06 -4.89
N ILE A 72 14.46 5.28 -5.30
CA ILE A 72 13.58 6.45 -5.28
C ILE A 72 12.38 6.20 -6.21
N THR A 73 12.63 5.77 -7.45
CA THR A 73 11.59 5.50 -8.45
C THR A 73 10.56 4.49 -7.96
N LEU A 74 10.98 3.37 -7.37
CA LEU A 74 10.08 2.35 -6.85
C LEU A 74 9.19 2.89 -5.72
N ILE A 75 9.74 3.68 -4.81
CA ILE A 75 8.95 4.32 -3.73
C ILE A 75 7.94 5.30 -4.35
N GLN A 76 8.39 6.16 -5.27
CA GLN A 76 7.52 7.18 -5.87
C GLN A 76 6.45 6.59 -6.80
N TYR A 77 6.62 5.38 -7.35
CA TYR A 77 5.57 4.71 -8.13
C TYR A 77 4.61 3.87 -7.28
N SER A 78 5.03 3.40 -6.11
CA SER A 78 4.24 2.50 -5.27
C SER A 78 3.58 3.19 -4.07
N TRP A 79 3.89 4.46 -3.79
CA TRP A 79 3.46 5.15 -2.57
C TRP A 79 1.94 5.02 -2.32
N MET A 80 1.09 5.32 -3.30
CA MET A 80 -0.36 5.25 -3.13
C MET A 80 -0.82 3.82 -2.84
N SER A 81 -0.29 2.83 -3.56
CA SER A 81 -0.55 1.40 -3.32
C SER A 81 -0.18 1.01 -1.89
N LEU A 82 0.99 1.43 -1.40
CA LEU A 82 1.44 1.15 -0.04
C LEU A 82 0.55 1.83 1.00
N MET A 83 0.15 3.09 0.78
CA MET A 83 -0.75 3.82 1.70
C MET A 83 -2.10 3.13 1.83
N VAL A 84 -2.74 2.79 0.71
CA VAL A 84 -4.09 2.20 0.74
C VAL A 84 -4.09 0.74 1.17
N PHE A 85 -3.02 -0.01 0.89
CA PHE A 85 -2.85 -1.36 1.40
C PHE A 85 -2.63 -1.35 2.92
N GLY A 86 -1.83 -0.41 3.43
CA GLY A 86 -1.67 -0.18 4.86
C GLY A 86 -2.97 0.27 5.56
N LEU A 87 -3.72 1.18 4.93
CA LEU A 87 -5.07 1.58 5.37
C LEU A 87 -6.00 0.37 5.46
N GLY A 88 -6.04 -0.46 4.41
CA GLY A 88 -6.85 -1.68 4.39
C GLY A 88 -6.47 -2.63 5.52
N TRP A 89 -5.18 -2.74 5.84
CA TRP A 89 -4.71 -3.62 6.91
C TRP A 89 -5.12 -3.11 8.30
N ARG A 90 -4.93 -1.82 8.56
CA ARG A 90 -5.41 -1.20 9.81
C ARG A 90 -6.92 -1.35 9.95
N SER A 91 -7.66 -1.12 8.86
CA SER A 91 -9.11 -1.26 8.83
C SER A 91 -9.55 -2.70 9.13
N TYR A 92 -8.87 -3.68 8.54
CA TYR A 92 -9.12 -5.10 8.80
C TYR A 92 -8.82 -5.47 10.27
N LYS A 93 -7.68 -5.03 10.81
CA LYS A 93 -7.21 -5.41 12.15
C LYS A 93 -7.95 -4.72 13.31
N HIS A 94 -8.27 -3.44 13.18
CA HIS A 94 -8.78 -2.65 14.29
C HIS A 94 -10.31 -2.48 14.28
N VAL A 95 -10.93 -2.62 13.11
CA VAL A 95 -12.38 -2.36 12.93
C VAL A 95 -13.05 -3.41 12.04
N SER A 96 -12.45 -4.61 11.96
CA SER A 96 -13.01 -5.77 11.25
C SER A 96 -13.39 -5.50 9.78
N GLY A 97 -12.72 -4.53 9.15
CA GLY A 97 -12.99 -4.06 7.80
C GLY A 97 -14.28 -3.24 7.63
N GLN A 98 -15.02 -2.94 8.69
CA GLN A 98 -16.30 -2.22 8.61
C GLN A 98 -16.15 -0.70 8.44
N MET A 99 -14.98 -0.16 8.78
CA MET A 99 -14.70 1.28 8.74
C MET A 99 -13.32 1.52 8.13
N LEU A 100 -13.05 2.75 7.65
CA LEU A 100 -11.73 3.16 7.19
C LEU A 100 -10.91 3.71 8.37
N TYR A 101 -9.90 2.94 8.78
CA TYR A 101 -9.00 3.29 9.88
C TYR A 101 -7.73 3.98 9.35
N PHE A 102 -7.83 5.29 9.07
CA PHE A 102 -6.68 6.05 8.58
C PHE A 102 -5.59 6.16 9.63
N ALA A 103 -5.97 6.52 10.86
CA ALA A 103 -5.11 6.63 12.03
C ALA A 103 -5.95 6.45 13.32
N PRO A 104 -5.34 6.27 14.50
CA PRO A 104 -6.09 6.16 15.76
C PRO A 104 -7.08 7.30 16.04
N ASP A 105 -6.69 8.51 15.63
CA ASP A 105 -7.43 9.76 15.80
C ASP A 105 -8.28 10.13 14.57
N LEU A 106 -8.27 9.31 13.51
CA LEU A 106 -9.03 9.54 12.28
C LEU A 106 -9.60 8.23 11.74
N VAL A 107 -10.82 7.91 12.15
CA VAL A 107 -11.58 6.73 11.70
C VAL A 107 -12.87 7.19 11.04
N LEU A 108 -13.08 6.81 9.78
CA LEU A 108 -14.30 7.13 9.04
C LEU A 108 -15.24 5.91 9.02
N ASN A 109 -16.39 6.06 9.67
CA ASN A 109 -17.50 5.12 9.56
C ASN A 109 -18.33 5.40 8.30
N GLU A 110 -19.32 4.55 8.01
CA GLU A 110 -20.16 4.70 6.82
C GLU A 110 -20.87 6.06 6.73
N GLN A 111 -21.35 6.56 7.86
CA GLN A 111 -22.01 7.86 7.94
C GLN A 111 -21.04 9.00 7.57
N ARG A 112 -19.87 9.08 8.21
CA ARG A 112 -18.84 10.09 7.91
C ARG A 112 -18.34 9.98 6.48
N MET A 113 -18.23 8.77 5.93
CA MET A 113 -17.88 8.58 4.52
C MET A 113 -18.94 9.22 3.61
N LYS A 114 -20.24 8.99 3.85
CA LYS A 114 -21.35 9.56 3.07
C LYS A 114 -21.46 11.08 3.18
N GLU A 115 -21.19 11.60 4.37
CA GLU A 115 -21.21 13.05 4.64
C GLU A 115 -19.98 13.76 4.05
N SER A 116 -18.89 13.03 3.80
CA SER A 116 -17.71 13.58 3.14
C SER A 116 -17.90 13.72 1.62
N SER A 117 -17.32 14.77 1.03
CA SER A 117 -17.17 14.85 -0.44
C SER A 117 -16.23 13.79 -1.02
N LEU A 118 -15.58 13.00 -0.16
CA LEU A 118 -14.66 11.92 -0.51
C LEU A 118 -15.38 10.58 -0.61
N TYR A 119 -16.72 10.54 -0.60
CA TYR A 119 -17.46 9.29 -0.53
C TYR A 119 -17.05 8.27 -1.60
N SER A 120 -16.93 8.70 -2.87
CA SER A 120 -16.50 7.81 -3.96
C SER A 120 -15.08 7.27 -3.75
N LEU A 121 -14.16 8.12 -3.29
CA LEU A 121 -12.79 7.74 -2.94
C LEU A 121 -12.76 6.73 -1.79
N CYS A 122 -13.57 6.99 -0.75
CA CYS A 122 -13.71 6.12 0.40
C CYS A 122 -14.25 4.75 0.00
N LEU A 123 -15.27 4.69 -0.85
CA LEU A 123 -15.79 3.42 -1.39
C LEU A 123 -14.72 2.64 -2.15
N THR A 124 -13.92 3.31 -2.98
CA THR A 124 -12.80 2.68 -3.70
C THR A 124 -11.77 2.09 -2.71
N MET A 125 -11.35 2.86 -1.70
CA MET A 125 -10.42 2.37 -0.67
C MET A 125 -11.02 1.25 0.19
N TRP A 126 -12.33 1.31 0.46
CA TRP A 126 -13.03 0.36 1.32
C TRP A 126 -13.11 -1.05 0.74
N GLN A 127 -12.92 -1.22 -0.57
CA GLN A 127 -12.82 -2.54 -1.21
C GLN A 127 -11.65 -3.37 -0.68
N ILE A 128 -10.53 -2.74 -0.32
CA ILE A 128 -9.32 -3.42 0.16
C ILE A 128 -9.56 -4.19 1.47
N PRO A 129 -10.06 -3.56 2.55
CA PRO A 129 -10.36 -4.31 3.77
C PRO A 129 -11.47 -5.35 3.58
N GLN A 130 -12.44 -5.14 2.68
CA GLN A 130 -13.43 -6.19 2.37
C GLN A 130 -12.76 -7.43 1.78
N GLU A 131 -11.82 -7.28 0.85
CA GLU A 131 -11.05 -8.42 0.32
C GLU A 131 -10.16 -9.06 1.39
N PHE A 132 -9.59 -8.29 2.33
CA PHE A 132 -8.88 -8.87 3.48
C PHE A 132 -9.78 -9.71 4.38
N VAL A 133 -11.01 -9.25 4.67
CA VAL A 133 -12.00 -10.03 5.43
C VAL A 133 -12.36 -11.30 4.67
N LYS A 134 -12.67 -11.20 3.38
CA LYS A 134 -13.04 -12.34 2.55
C LYS A 134 -11.92 -13.38 2.43
N LEU A 135 -10.67 -12.94 2.26
CA LEU A 135 -9.51 -13.82 2.10
C LEU A 135 -8.90 -14.26 3.43
N GLN A 136 -9.31 -13.66 4.56
CA GLN A 136 -8.75 -13.86 5.89
C GLN A 136 -7.21 -13.76 5.85
N VAL A 137 -6.72 -12.62 5.34
CA VAL A 137 -5.28 -12.40 5.10
C VAL A 137 -4.52 -12.43 6.43
N SER A 138 -3.44 -13.21 6.48
CA SER A 138 -2.58 -13.30 7.65
C SER A 138 -1.58 -12.14 7.70
N GLN A 139 -0.95 -11.92 8.86
CA GLN A 139 0.04 -10.85 9.00
C GLN A 139 1.27 -11.14 8.13
N GLU A 140 1.68 -12.40 8.08
CA GLU A 140 2.79 -12.90 7.27
C GLU A 140 2.56 -12.64 5.77
N GLU A 141 1.35 -12.96 5.30
CA GLU A 141 0.95 -12.73 3.90
C GLU A 141 0.91 -11.23 3.59
N PHE A 142 0.30 -10.43 4.47
CA PHE A 142 0.26 -8.97 4.34
C PHE A 142 1.66 -8.37 4.19
N LEU A 143 2.61 -8.76 5.06
CA LEU A 143 3.98 -8.24 5.04
C LEU A 143 4.68 -8.54 3.71
N CYS A 144 4.60 -9.79 3.22
CA CYS A 144 5.18 -10.17 1.93
C CYS A 144 4.50 -9.43 0.76
N MET A 145 3.18 -9.37 0.76
CA MET A 145 2.41 -8.65 -0.27
C MET A 145 2.72 -7.17 -0.31
N LYS A 146 2.91 -6.52 0.84
CA LYS A 146 3.29 -5.11 0.92
C LYS A 146 4.65 -4.85 0.28
N VAL A 147 5.63 -5.74 0.47
CA VAL A 147 6.92 -5.62 -0.24
C VAL A 147 6.74 -5.83 -1.75
N LEU A 148 5.90 -6.79 -2.16
CA LEU A 148 5.61 -7.00 -3.58
C LEU A 148 4.93 -5.80 -4.23
N LEU A 149 4.12 -5.03 -3.48
CA LEU A 149 3.54 -3.76 -3.93
C LEU A 149 4.60 -2.68 -4.18
N LEU A 150 5.61 -2.57 -3.31
CA LEU A 150 6.78 -1.70 -3.56
C LEU A 150 7.48 -2.06 -4.87
N LEU A 151 7.48 -3.34 -5.23
CA LEU A 151 8.15 -3.89 -6.41
C LEU A 151 7.21 -4.09 -7.61
N ASN A 152 6.01 -3.49 -7.63
CA ASN A 152 4.96 -3.85 -8.60
C ASN A 152 4.83 -2.93 -9.82
N THR A 153 5.54 -1.81 -9.85
CA THR A 153 5.46 -0.83 -10.95
C THR A 153 6.86 -0.30 -11.23
N ILE A 154 7.27 -0.35 -12.49
CA ILE A 154 8.60 0.12 -12.94
C ILE A 154 8.45 1.10 -14.11
N PRO A 155 9.48 1.88 -14.47
CA PRO A 155 9.47 2.67 -15.70
C PRO A 155 9.26 1.78 -16.93
N LEU A 156 8.63 2.31 -17.97
CA LEU A 156 8.45 1.57 -19.23
C LEU A 156 9.79 1.17 -19.86
N GLU A 157 10.81 2.01 -19.72
CA GLU A 157 12.19 1.78 -20.18
C GLU A 157 12.98 0.78 -19.32
N GLY A 158 12.44 0.35 -18.18
CA GLY A 158 13.12 -0.53 -17.23
C GLY A 158 13.88 0.24 -16.14
N LEU A 159 14.49 -0.52 -15.22
CA LEU A 159 15.32 0.01 -14.13
C LEU A 159 16.80 -0.08 -14.48
N ARG A 160 17.64 0.75 -13.87
CA ARG A 160 19.10 0.70 -14.07
C ARG A 160 19.72 -0.59 -13.54
N SER A 161 19.21 -1.07 -12.42
CA SER A 161 19.62 -2.28 -11.71
C SER A 161 18.59 -3.40 -11.89
N GLN A 162 18.14 -3.62 -13.13
CA GLN A 162 17.06 -4.55 -13.47
C GLN A 162 17.27 -5.97 -12.93
N ASN A 163 18.48 -6.52 -13.03
CA ASN A 163 18.79 -7.87 -12.52
C ASN A 163 18.64 -7.96 -10.99
N GLN A 164 19.10 -6.95 -10.25
CA GLN A 164 18.99 -6.92 -8.78
C GLN A 164 17.51 -6.76 -8.36
N PHE A 165 16.75 -5.98 -9.12
CA PHE A 165 15.30 -5.83 -8.92
C PHE A 165 14.57 -7.16 -9.13
N GLU A 166 14.85 -7.88 -10.22
CA GLU A 166 14.22 -9.16 -10.53
C GLU A 166 14.57 -10.25 -9.50
N GLU A 167 15.82 -10.28 -9.04
CA GLU A 167 16.26 -11.15 -7.96
C GLU A 167 15.49 -10.84 -6.66
N MET A 168 15.41 -9.55 -6.28
CA MET A 168 14.68 -9.11 -5.09
C MET A 168 13.20 -9.48 -5.18
N ARG A 169 12.52 -9.15 -6.29
CA ARG A 169 11.10 -9.48 -6.49
C ARG A 169 10.89 -10.98 -6.41
N SER A 170 11.72 -11.78 -7.07
CA SER A 170 11.66 -13.25 -7.05
C SER A 170 11.87 -13.84 -5.66
N ASN A 171 12.77 -13.26 -4.85
CA ASN A 171 12.94 -13.61 -3.44
C ASN A 171 11.64 -13.39 -2.66
N TYR A 172 11.03 -12.21 -2.75
CA TYR A 172 9.78 -11.92 -2.01
C TYR A 172 8.57 -12.73 -2.50
N ILE A 173 8.53 -13.14 -3.77
CA ILE A 173 7.52 -14.09 -4.27
C ILE A 173 7.67 -15.45 -3.58
N ARG A 174 8.90 -15.97 -3.47
CA ARG A 174 9.17 -17.22 -2.74
C ARG A 174 8.77 -17.12 -1.27
N GLU A 175 8.98 -15.97 -0.66
CA GLU A 175 8.67 -15.74 0.75
C GLU A 175 7.15 -15.64 1.00
N LEU A 176 6.39 -15.10 0.04
CA LEU A 176 4.93 -15.20 0.06
C LEU A 176 4.47 -16.67 0.00
N ILE A 177 5.08 -17.49 -0.86
CA ILE A 177 4.77 -18.94 -0.95
C ILE A 177 5.04 -19.64 0.39
N LYS A 178 6.18 -19.32 1.04
CA LYS A 178 6.49 -19.86 2.37
C LYS A 178 5.47 -19.41 3.42
N ALA A 179 5.07 -18.13 3.42
CA ALA A 179 4.06 -17.60 4.33
C ALA A 179 2.71 -18.32 4.17
N ILE A 180 2.29 -18.59 2.93
CA ILE A 180 1.06 -19.36 2.64
C ILE A 180 1.16 -20.78 3.20
N GLY A 181 2.32 -21.43 3.04
CA GLY A 181 2.60 -22.77 3.56
C GLY A 181 2.54 -22.87 5.08
N LEU A 182 2.58 -21.76 5.81
CA LEU A 182 2.36 -21.75 7.26
C LEU A 182 0.91 -22.10 7.63
N ARG A 183 -0.05 -21.71 6.79
CA ARG A 183 -1.49 -21.87 7.04
C ARG A 183 -2.14 -22.98 6.22
N GLN A 184 -1.73 -23.11 4.97
CA GLN A 184 -2.31 -24.07 4.03
C GLN A 184 -1.44 -25.31 3.95
N LYS A 185 -1.99 -26.47 4.34
CA LYS A 185 -1.33 -27.77 4.14
C LYS A 185 -1.76 -28.32 2.79
N GLY A 186 -0.78 -28.73 1.98
CA GLY A 186 -1.01 -29.32 0.65
C GLY A 186 -0.72 -28.37 -0.52
N VAL A 187 -0.31 -28.96 -1.65
CA VAL A 187 0.15 -28.21 -2.84
C VAL A 187 -1.01 -27.46 -3.52
N VAL A 188 -2.16 -28.10 -3.64
CA VAL A 188 -3.33 -27.53 -4.33
C VAL A 188 -3.89 -26.32 -3.58
N SER A 189 -4.11 -26.46 -2.27
CA SER A 189 -4.61 -25.38 -1.39
C SER A 189 -3.64 -24.19 -1.35
N SER A 190 -2.33 -24.46 -1.27
CA SER A 190 -1.30 -23.41 -1.32
C SER A 190 -1.28 -22.69 -2.66
N SER A 191 -1.41 -23.42 -3.77
CA SER A 191 -1.44 -22.83 -5.12
C SER A 191 -2.69 -21.97 -5.34
N GLN A 192 -3.86 -22.44 -4.88
CA GLN A 192 -5.10 -21.67 -4.96
C GLN A 192 -5.01 -20.40 -4.12
N ARG A 193 -4.44 -20.47 -2.92
CA ARG A 193 -4.25 -19.30 -2.07
C ARG A 193 -3.25 -18.32 -2.66
N PHE A 194 -2.15 -18.80 -3.23
CA PHE A 194 -1.19 -17.95 -3.95
C PHE A 194 -1.87 -17.23 -5.12
N TYR A 195 -2.69 -17.93 -5.91
CA TYR A 195 -3.49 -17.32 -6.97
C TYR A 195 -4.44 -16.25 -6.43
N GLN A 196 -5.18 -16.52 -5.35
CA GLN A 196 -6.10 -15.53 -4.75
C GLN A 196 -5.38 -14.26 -4.30
N LEU A 197 -4.27 -14.38 -3.59
CA LEU A 197 -3.51 -13.23 -3.09
C LEU A 197 -2.86 -12.44 -4.22
N THR A 198 -2.28 -13.11 -5.21
CA THR A 198 -1.65 -12.44 -6.37
C THR A 198 -2.67 -11.82 -7.31
N LYS A 199 -3.84 -12.43 -7.49
CA LYS A 199 -4.97 -11.82 -8.19
C LYS A 199 -5.41 -10.55 -7.49
N PHE A 200 -5.49 -10.56 -6.16
CA PHE A 200 -5.81 -9.34 -5.42
C PHE A 200 -4.74 -8.25 -5.62
N LEU A 201 -3.45 -8.60 -5.59
CA LEU A 201 -2.38 -7.64 -5.93
C LEU A 201 -2.54 -7.04 -7.33
N ASP A 202 -2.95 -7.83 -8.32
CA ASP A 202 -3.19 -7.33 -9.69
C ASP A 202 -4.38 -6.35 -9.73
N THR A 203 -5.47 -6.62 -8.99
CA THR A 203 -6.63 -5.72 -8.93
C THR A 203 -6.32 -4.36 -8.30
N LEU A 204 -5.29 -4.28 -7.44
CA LEU A 204 -4.89 -3.03 -6.80
C LEU A 204 -4.35 -2.00 -7.81
N HIS A 205 -3.83 -2.42 -8.97
CA HIS A 205 -3.40 -1.48 -10.01
C HIS A 205 -4.56 -0.62 -10.53
N ASP A 206 -5.69 -1.25 -10.84
CA ASP A 206 -6.88 -0.56 -11.37
C ASP A 206 -7.54 0.31 -10.29
N LEU A 207 -7.55 -0.14 -9.04
CA LEU A 207 -8.03 0.63 -7.89
C LEU A 207 -7.16 1.88 -7.66
N VAL A 208 -5.84 1.70 -7.58
CA VAL A 208 -4.89 2.79 -7.32
C VAL A 208 -4.85 3.80 -8.45
N LYS A 209 -5.08 3.39 -9.71
CA LYS A 209 -5.22 4.31 -10.84
C LYS A 209 -6.35 5.32 -10.63
N GLN A 210 -7.49 4.91 -10.06
CA GLN A 210 -8.60 5.82 -9.73
C GLN A 210 -8.20 6.82 -8.65
N LEU A 211 -7.47 6.35 -7.62
CA LEU A 211 -6.98 7.22 -6.55
C LEU A 211 -5.95 8.23 -7.05
N HIS A 212 -5.04 7.82 -7.93
CA HIS A 212 -4.08 8.73 -8.58
C HIS A 212 -4.78 9.81 -9.39
N LEU A 213 -5.82 9.46 -10.15
CA LEU A 213 -6.60 10.45 -10.92
C LEU A 213 -7.27 11.47 -10.00
N TYR A 214 -7.89 11.00 -8.92
CA TYR A 214 -8.48 11.89 -7.92
C TYR A 214 -7.43 12.82 -7.29
N CYS A 215 -6.31 12.24 -6.82
CA CYS A 215 -5.21 12.98 -6.22
C CYS A 215 -4.65 14.05 -7.16
N LEU A 216 -4.44 13.73 -8.44
CA LEU A 216 -3.96 14.70 -9.42
C LEU A 216 -4.97 15.85 -9.63
N ASN A 217 -6.26 15.52 -9.76
CA ASN A 217 -7.30 16.54 -9.93
C ASN A 217 -7.36 17.49 -8.73
N THR A 218 -7.34 16.95 -7.51
CA THR A 218 -7.29 17.75 -6.28
C THR A 218 -6.01 18.57 -6.18
N PHE A 219 -4.87 18.02 -6.60
CA PHE A 219 -3.58 18.71 -6.58
C PHE A 219 -3.58 19.92 -7.53
N ILE A 220 -4.04 19.73 -8.77
CA ILE A 220 -4.16 20.82 -9.77
C ILE A 220 -5.11 21.92 -9.28
N GLN A 221 -6.21 21.54 -8.60
CA GLN A 221 -7.22 22.45 -8.10
C GLN A 221 -7.01 22.87 -6.63
N SER A 222 -5.86 22.57 -6.03
CA SER A 222 -5.58 22.71 -4.60
C SER A 222 -5.92 24.09 -4.04
N ARG A 223 -5.57 25.16 -4.77
CA ARG A 223 -5.89 26.55 -4.39
C ARG A 223 -7.40 26.84 -4.39
N ALA A 224 -8.13 26.33 -5.37
CA ALA A 224 -9.57 26.56 -5.48
C ALA A 224 -10.35 25.73 -4.44
N LEU A 225 -9.82 24.56 -4.08
CA LEU A 225 -10.41 23.65 -3.09
C LEU A 225 -9.93 23.94 -1.65
N SER A 226 -9.01 24.89 -1.47
CA SER A 226 -8.33 25.18 -0.20
C SER A 226 -7.72 23.93 0.45
N VAL A 227 -7.14 23.03 -0.36
CA VAL A 227 -6.48 21.80 0.09
C VAL A 227 -4.98 22.00 0.08
N GLU A 228 -4.33 21.71 1.20
CA GLU A 228 -2.87 21.80 1.30
C GLU A 228 -2.21 20.46 0.98
N PHE A 229 -1.08 20.54 0.28
CA PHE A 229 -0.20 19.41 0.01
C PHE A 229 1.16 19.70 0.60
N PRO A 230 1.69 18.83 1.48
CA PRO A 230 3.03 19.00 1.99
C PRO A 230 4.12 18.86 0.92
N GLU A 231 5.34 19.27 1.26
CA GLU A 231 6.46 19.39 0.32
C GLU A 231 6.81 18.05 -0.34
N MET A 232 7.05 16.99 0.45
CA MET A 232 7.43 15.69 -0.10
C MET A 232 6.34 15.09 -1.00
N MET A 233 5.08 15.26 -0.61
CA MET A 233 3.94 14.80 -1.41
C MET A 233 3.85 15.58 -2.73
N THR A 234 4.06 16.90 -2.68
CA THR A 234 4.08 17.78 -3.85
C THR A 234 5.14 17.32 -4.85
N GLU A 235 6.36 17.02 -4.38
CA GLU A 235 7.45 16.52 -5.23
C GLU A 235 7.08 15.19 -5.91
N VAL A 236 6.56 14.22 -5.13
CA VAL A 236 6.17 12.90 -5.65
C VAL A 236 5.05 13.01 -6.67
N ILE A 237 4.02 13.82 -6.37
CA ILE A 237 2.86 14.04 -7.24
C ILE A 237 3.30 14.70 -8.53
N ALA A 238 4.04 15.82 -8.45
CA ALA A 238 4.48 16.56 -9.63
C ALA A 238 5.42 15.73 -10.52
N ALA A 239 6.29 14.90 -9.92
CA ALA A 239 7.24 14.09 -10.68
C ALA A 239 6.62 12.87 -11.34
N GLN A 240 5.66 12.19 -10.68
CA GLN A 240 5.24 10.84 -11.09
C GLN A 240 3.82 10.72 -11.62
N LEU A 241 2.83 11.43 -11.06
CA LEU A 241 1.44 11.24 -11.47
C LEU A 241 1.22 11.52 -12.97
N PRO A 242 1.83 12.58 -13.56
CA PRO A 242 1.77 12.78 -15.01
C PRO A 242 2.35 11.59 -15.80
N LYS A 243 3.46 10.99 -15.34
CA LYS A 243 4.11 9.86 -16.01
C LYS A 243 3.25 8.59 -15.95
N ILE A 244 2.67 8.32 -14.79
CA ILE A 244 1.78 7.17 -14.57
C ILE A 244 0.55 7.29 -15.49
N LEU A 245 -0.08 8.46 -15.54
CA LEU A 245 -1.28 8.68 -16.34
C LEU A 245 -1.01 8.75 -17.85
N ALA A 246 0.19 9.20 -18.25
CA ALA A 246 0.65 9.15 -19.64
C ALA A 246 1.05 7.75 -20.12
N GLY A 247 0.98 6.72 -19.25
CA GLY A 247 1.35 5.35 -19.63
C GLY A 247 2.85 5.10 -19.73
N MET A 248 3.68 5.96 -19.11
CA MET A 248 5.15 5.80 -19.10
C MET A 248 5.64 4.84 -18.00
N VAL A 249 4.72 4.09 -17.39
CA VAL A 249 5.00 3.08 -16.38
C VAL A 249 4.50 1.72 -16.83
N LYS A 250 5.20 0.69 -16.39
CA LYS A 250 4.87 -0.71 -16.64
C LYS A 250 4.38 -1.35 -15.33
N PRO A 251 3.05 -1.54 -15.15
CA PRO A 251 2.55 -2.34 -14.06
C PRO A 251 2.96 -3.80 -14.28
N LEU A 252 3.54 -4.42 -13.26
CA LEU A 252 3.90 -5.82 -13.27
C LEU A 252 2.71 -6.61 -12.75
N LEU A 253 2.14 -7.46 -13.61
CA LEU A 253 1.03 -8.33 -13.26
C LEU A 253 1.52 -9.74 -13.00
N PHE A 254 0.90 -10.45 -12.06
CA PHE A 254 1.09 -11.88 -11.88
C PHE A 254 0.34 -12.68 -12.93
N HIS A 255 -0.85 -12.21 -13.31
CA HIS A 255 -1.74 -12.87 -14.25
C HIS A 255 -1.95 -11.97 -15.47
N LYS A 256 -1.71 -12.51 -16.67
CA LYS A 256 -2.05 -11.79 -17.91
C LYS A 256 -3.58 -11.65 -17.99
N LYS A 257 -4.05 -10.47 -18.39
CA LYS A 257 -5.47 -10.21 -18.70
C LYS A 257 -5.91 -11.06 -19.91
#